data_AF-A0A2N2HC34-F1
#
_entry.id   AF-A0A2N2HC34-F1
#
_cell.length_a   1.000
_cell.length_b   1.000
_cell.length_c   1.000
_cell.angle_alpha   90.00
_cell.angle_beta   90.00
_cell.angle_gamma   90.00
#
_symmetry.space_group_name_H-M   'P 1'
#
loop_
_entity.id
_entity.type
_entity.pdbx_description
1 polymer ?
#
loop_
_entity_poly.entity_id
_entity_poly.type
_entity_poly.pdbx_seq_one_letter_code
_entity_poly.pdbx_strand_id
1 'polypeptide(L)'
;MREGPMNESSPRISVYVCHRCIPQGSHLPRQWTQDGIRVQVTVLPCSGKTDGQYLFHAIEAGAQGLLVVTCPRGECHLSQGNYRAEIRIRTLRRLLAEIGLEPERAELVHCAQNDDLKRLILDAVNRFCALGKSPVLQSPAPYHSDVRTSREAATKS
;
A
#
# COMPACT_ATOMS: atom_id res chain seq x y z
N MET A 1 22.46 -4.10 -9.07
CA MET A 1 21.23 -3.29 -9.23
C MET A 1 21.28 -2.24 -8.13
N ARG A 2 21.53 -0.97 -8.47
CA ARG A 2 21.62 0.10 -7.48
C ARG A 2 20.19 0.61 -7.24
N GLU A 3 19.57 0.18 -6.14
CA GLU A 3 18.41 0.87 -5.59
C GLU A 3 18.89 2.26 -5.17
N GLY A 4 18.49 3.28 -5.93
CA GLY A 4 18.78 4.67 -5.59
C GLY A 4 18.04 5.07 -4.31
N PRO A 5 18.51 6.08 -3.57
CA PRO A 5 17.92 6.47 -2.29
C PRO A 5 16.45 6.83 -2.51
N MET A 6 15.56 6.13 -1.82
CA MET A 6 14.15 6.49 -1.73
C MET A 6 14.10 7.90 -1.12
N ASN A 7 13.73 8.91 -1.90
CA ASN A 7 13.29 10.14 -1.26
C ASN A 7 12.03 9.77 -0.45
N GLU A 8 12.09 10.03 0.85
CA GLU A 8 11.23 9.41 1.86
C GLU A 8 9.94 10.21 2.11
N SER A 9 9.68 11.24 1.28
CA SER A 9 8.68 12.28 1.59
C SER A 9 7.76 12.65 0.41
N SER A 10 7.86 11.96 -0.73
CA SER A 10 6.95 12.23 -1.86
C SER A 10 5.64 11.45 -1.72
N PRO A 11 4.47 12.08 -1.90
CA PRO A 11 3.20 11.37 -1.88
C PRO A 11 3.19 10.30 -2.97
N ARG A 12 2.86 9.07 -2.57
CA ARG A 12 2.87 7.89 -3.43
C ARG A 12 1.55 7.13 -3.34
N ILE A 13 1.10 6.59 -4.46
CA ILE A 13 0.07 5.56 -4.51
C ILE A 13 0.75 4.26 -4.95
N SER A 14 0.57 3.20 -4.16
CA SER A 14 1.15 1.87 -4.45
C SER A 14 0.08 0.97 -5.05
N VAL A 15 0.32 0.45 -6.24
CA VAL A 15 -0.62 -0.43 -6.96
C VAL A 15 0.01 -1.79 -7.16
N TYR A 16 -0.60 -2.84 -6.61
CA TYR A 16 -0.16 -4.22 -6.75
C TYR A 16 -1.09 -4.96 -7.70
N VAL A 17 -0.56 -5.49 -8.79
CA VAL A 17 -1.38 -6.15 -9.81
C VAL A 17 -1.01 -7.62 -9.91
N CYS A 18 -2.01 -8.49 -9.78
CA CYS A 18 -1.85 -9.88 -10.14
C CYS A 18 -1.53 -10.01 -11.64
N HIS A 19 -0.42 -10.66 -11.98
CA HIS A 19 0.03 -10.86 -13.36
C HIS A 19 -1.06 -11.47 -14.25
N ARG A 20 -1.89 -12.35 -13.69
CA ARG A 20 -2.97 -13.00 -14.45
C ARG A 20 -4.13 -12.06 -14.82
N CYS A 21 -4.26 -10.92 -14.17
CA CYS A 21 -5.26 -9.90 -14.50
C CYS A 21 -4.82 -9.00 -15.65
N ILE A 22 -3.55 -9.04 -16.07
CA ILE A 22 -3.04 -8.22 -17.16
C ILE A 22 -3.43 -8.90 -18.48
N PRO A 23 -4.26 -8.25 -19.33
CA PRO A 23 -4.64 -8.83 -20.62
C PRO A 23 -3.40 -9.12 -21.48
N GLN A 24 -3.42 -10.22 -22.24
CA GLN A 24 -2.30 -10.57 -23.11
C GLN A 24 -2.02 -9.46 -24.13
N GLY A 25 -0.75 -9.16 -24.36
CA GLY A 25 -0.32 -8.09 -25.26
C GLY A 25 -0.60 -6.67 -24.74
N SER A 26 -1.19 -6.51 -23.55
CA SER A 26 -1.37 -5.20 -22.94
C SER A 26 -0.10 -4.73 -22.22
N HIS A 27 0.14 -3.43 -22.26
CA HIS A 27 1.21 -2.79 -21.49
C HIS A 27 0.60 -1.95 -20.36
N LEU A 28 0.98 -2.28 -19.12
CA LEU A 28 0.65 -1.51 -17.93
C LEU A 28 1.90 -0.68 -17.52
N PRO A 29 1.81 0.65 -17.48
CA PRO A 29 2.95 1.47 -17.08
C PRO A 29 3.36 1.16 -15.63
N ARG A 30 4.66 1.03 -15.40
CA ARG A 30 5.22 0.76 -14.05
C ARG A 30 5.13 1.97 -13.12
N GLN A 31 5.08 3.17 -13.68
CA GLN A 31 4.96 4.40 -12.92
C GLN A 31 4.38 5.52 -13.79
N TRP A 32 3.66 6.44 -13.16
CA TRP A 32 3.26 7.72 -13.74
C TRP A 32 2.96 8.72 -12.61
N THR A 33 2.59 9.94 -12.98
CA THR A 33 2.13 10.96 -12.03
C THR A 33 0.67 11.27 -12.30
N GLN A 34 -0.16 11.28 -11.25
CA GLN A 34 -1.57 11.69 -11.29
C GLN A 34 -1.77 12.76 -10.23
N ASP A 35 -2.28 13.94 -10.60
CA ASP A 35 -2.53 15.07 -9.69
C ASP A 35 -1.33 15.43 -8.79
N GLY A 36 -0.11 15.35 -9.35
CA GLY A 36 1.13 15.60 -8.61
C GLY A 36 1.57 14.47 -7.66
N ILE A 37 0.85 13.35 -7.64
CA ILE A 37 1.15 12.16 -6.83
C ILE A 37 1.79 11.09 -7.71
N ARG A 38 2.86 10.46 -7.23
CA ARG A 38 3.52 9.37 -7.96
C ARG A 38 2.72 8.09 -7.78
N VAL A 39 2.26 7.50 -8.87
CA VAL A 39 1.68 6.15 -8.88
C VAL A 39 2.76 5.15 -9.25
N GLN A 40 2.92 4.10 -8.44
CA GLN A 40 3.89 3.04 -8.66
C GLN A 40 3.16 1.69 -8.77
N VAL A 41 3.35 1.00 -9.90
CA VAL A 41 2.76 -0.30 -10.17
C VAL A 41 3.80 -1.40 -9.98
N THR A 42 3.46 -2.34 -9.09
CA THR A 42 4.20 -3.57 -8.85
C THR A 42 3.38 -4.75 -9.36
N VAL A 43 3.89 -5.44 -10.38
CA VAL A 43 3.27 -6.68 -10.88
C VAL A 43 3.76 -7.84 -10.03
N LEU A 44 2.82 -8.58 -9.45
CA LEU A 44 3.06 -9.78 -8.65
C LEU A 44 2.67 -11.02 -9.46
N PRO A 45 3.34 -12.16 -9.29
CA PRO A 45 2.89 -13.41 -9.92
C PRO A 45 1.47 -13.80 -9.49
N CYS A 46 1.07 -13.41 -8.28
CA CYS A 46 -0.29 -13.55 -7.77
C CYS A 46 -0.54 -12.56 -6.64
N SER A 47 -1.79 -12.11 -6.48
CA SER A 47 -2.21 -11.28 -5.35
C SER A 47 -1.98 -11.98 -4.00
N GLY A 48 -1.90 -13.31 -3.94
CA GLY A 48 -1.57 -14.04 -2.71
C GLY A 48 -0.24 -13.64 -2.08
N LYS A 49 0.69 -13.04 -2.86
CA LYS A 49 1.97 -12.51 -2.39
C LYS A 49 1.89 -11.10 -1.80
N THR A 50 0.72 -10.44 -1.80
CA THR A 50 0.57 -9.19 -1.05
C THR A 50 0.65 -9.52 0.44
N ASP A 51 1.84 -9.36 1.01
CA ASP A 51 2.07 -9.55 2.45
C ASP A 51 1.62 -8.30 3.21
N GLY A 52 0.98 -8.49 4.36
CA GLY A 52 0.53 -7.40 5.21
C GLY A 52 1.66 -6.44 5.58
N GLN A 53 2.87 -6.95 5.81
CA GLN A 53 4.04 -6.12 6.14
C GLN A 53 4.37 -5.11 5.04
N TYR A 54 4.30 -5.51 3.77
CA TYR A 54 4.53 -4.59 2.65
C TYR A 54 3.42 -3.54 2.54
N LEU A 55 2.18 -3.90 2.88
CA LEU A 55 1.07 -2.96 2.82
C LEU A 55 1.18 -1.92 3.95
N PHE A 56 1.51 -2.33 5.17
CA PHE A 56 1.74 -1.42 6.30
C PHE A 56 2.93 -0.51 6.05
N HIS A 57 4.05 -1.06 5.58
CA HIS A 57 5.23 -0.25 5.28
C HIS A 57 4.95 0.83 4.22
N ALA A 58 4.09 0.55 3.24
CA ALA A 58 3.67 1.57 2.28
C ALA A 58 2.91 2.71 2.96
N ILE A 59 1.99 2.41 3.88
CA ILE A 59 1.23 3.42 4.63
C ILE A 59 2.15 4.21 5.59
N GLU A 60 3.05 3.54 6.30
CA GLU A 60 4.06 4.14 7.18
C GLU A 60 4.97 5.11 6.43
N ALA A 61 5.37 4.74 5.21
CA ALA A 61 6.12 5.60 4.30
C ALA A 61 5.28 6.75 3.70
N GLY A 62 4.06 6.98 4.21
CA GLY A 62 3.18 8.07 3.79
C GLY A 62 2.46 7.84 2.47
N ALA A 63 2.24 6.60 2.06
CA ALA A 63 1.41 6.34 0.89
C ALA A 63 0.01 6.95 1.08
N GLN A 64 -0.43 7.68 0.07
CA GLN A 64 -1.74 8.30 0.03
C GLN A 64 -2.86 7.26 -0.16
N GLY A 65 -2.53 6.19 -0.90
CA GLY A 65 -3.42 5.06 -1.10
C GLY A 65 -2.68 3.82 -1.58
N LEU A 66 -3.33 2.68 -1.38
CA LEU A 66 -2.83 1.36 -1.73
C LEU A 66 -3.95 0.58 -2.44
N LEU A 67 -3.64 0.13 -3.66
CA LEU A 67 -4.55 -0.67 -4.48
C LEU A 67 -3.99 -2.08 -4.66
N VAL A 68 -4.83 -3.09 -4.48
CA VAL A 68 -4.55 -4.46 -4.88
C VAL A 68 -5.54 -4.91 -5.94
N VAL A 69 -5.04 -5.27 -7.12
CA VAL A 69 -5.84 -5.83 -8.21
C VAL A 69 -5.72 -7.35 -8.20
N THR A 70 -6.86 -8.03 -8.14
CA THR A 70 -6.94 -9.49 -8.05
C THR A 70 -7.87 -10.08 -9.10
N CYS A 71 -7.74 -11.38 -9.34
CA CYS A 71 -8.70 -12.11 -10.15
C CYS A 71 -10.05 -12.24 -9.41
N PRO A 72 -11.17 -12.43 -10.14
CA PRO A 72 -12.47 -12.67 -9.53
C PRO A 72 -12.44 -13.85 -8.56
N ARG A 73 -13.30 -13.81 -7.54
CA ARG A 73 -13.47 -14.91 -6.59
C ARG A 73 -13.82 -16.20 -7.34
N GLY A 74 -13.21 -17.31 -6.95
CA GLY A 74 -13.38 -18.61 -7.63
C GLY A 74 -12.51 -18.81 -8.87
N GLU A 75 -11.94 -17.75 -9.45
CA GLU A 75 -11.11 -17.82 -10.68
C GLU A 75 -9.60 -17.74 -10.39
N CYS A 76 -9.19 -17.92 -9.13
CA CYS A 76 -7.80 -17.79 -8.76
C CYS A 76 -6.97 -18.95 -9.31
N HIS A 77 -6.00 -18.62 -10.15
CA HIS A 77 -5.10 -19.62 -10.73
C HIS A 77 -4.19 -20.29 -9.70
N LEU A 78 -3.78 -19.56 -8.65
CA LEU A 78 -3.00 -20.10 -7.53
C LEU A 78 -3.89 -20.38 -6.32
N SER A 79 -5.04 -21.02 -6.57
CA SER A 79 -5.99 -21.54 -5.57
C SER A 79 -6.75 -20.47 -4.78
N GLN A 80 -6.15 -19.89 -3.74
CA GLN A 80 -6.85 -18.98 -2.82
C GLN A 80 -6.13 -17.63 -2.63
N GLY A 81 -5.25 -17.27 -3.57
CA GLY A 81 -4.46 -16.04 -3.48
C GLY A 81 -5.29 -14.75 -3.41
N ASN A 82 -6.41 -14.69 -4.13
CA ASN A 82 -7.33 -13.54 -4.08
C ASN A 82 -8.06 -13.44 -2.72
N TYR A 83 -8.57 -14.55 -2.19
CA TYR A 83 -9.22 -14.59 -0.87
C TYR A 83 -8.27 -14.15 0.24
N ARG A 84 -7.01 -14.60 0.21
CA ARG A 84 -5.98 -14.17 1.18
C ARG A 84 -5.69 -12.67 1.07
N ALA A 85 -5.56 -12.14 -0.14
CA ALA A 85 -5.35 -10.71 -0.36
C ALA A 85 -6.51 -9.87 0.18
N GLU A 86 -7.75 -10.34 -0.01
CA GLU A 86 -8.94 -9.67 0.48
C GLU A 86 -9.06 -9.66 2.00
N ILE A 87 -8.77 -10.79 2.66
CA ILE A 87 -8.69 -10.83 4.13
C ILE A 87 -7.66 -9.81 4.62
N ARG A 88 -6.48 -9.73 3.99
CA ARG A 88 -5.43 -8.78 4.37
C ARG A 88 -5.84 -7.34 4.17
N ILE A 89 -6.45 -6.99 3.04
CA ILE A 89 -6.93 -5.62 2.77
C ILE A 89 -8.04 -5.26 3.75
N ARG A 90 -8.98 -6.17 4.02
CA ARG A 90 -10.03 -5.93 5.02
C ARG A 90 -9.44 -5.71 6.42
N THR A 91 -8.45 -6.51 6.82
CA THR A 91 -7.75 -6.33 8.10
C THR A 91 -7.01 -5.01 8.14
N LEU A 92 -6.30 -4.63 7.06
CA LEU A 92 -5.63 -3.33 6.95
C LEU A 92 -6.63 -2.18 7.10
N ARG A 93 -7.74 -2.19 6.36
CA ARG A 93 -8.81 -1.18 6.45
C ARG A 93 -9.34 -1.03 7.88
N ARG A 94 -9.57 -2.15 8.57
CA ARG A 94 -9.99 -2.14 9.97
C ARG A 94 -8.94 -1.50 10.87
N LEU A 95 -7.68 -1.88 10.71
CA LEU A 95 -6.58 -1.34 11.52
C LEU A 95 -6.37 0.15 11.26
N LEU A 96 -6.48 0.62 10.02
CA LEU A 96 -6.49 2.04 9.67
C LEU A 96 -7.58 2.79 10.44
N ALA A 97 -8.81 2.25 10.45
CA ALA A 97 -9.92 2.85 11.20
C ALA A 97 -9.61 2.93 12.71
N GLU A 98 -9.06 1.86 13.29
CA GLU A 98 -8.73 1.79 14.71
C GLU A 98 -7.68 2.83 15.14
N ILE A 99 -6.77 3.22 14.24
CA ILE A 99 -5.76 4.26 14.48
C ILE A 99 -6.19 5.66 14.00
N GLY A 100 -7.46 5.84 13.59
CA GLY A 100 -8.01 7.13 13.18
C GLY A 100 -7.65 7.58 11.76
N LEU A 101 -7.23 6.65 10.90
CA LEU A 101 -6.99 6.89 9.47
C LEU A 101 -8.19 6.45 8.62
N GLU A 102 -8.33 7.06 7.44
CA GLU A 102 -9.39 6.72 6.49
C GLU A 102 -9.18 5.29 5.94
N PRO A 103 -10.12 4.36 6.17
CA PRO A 103 -10.03 2.99 5.65
C PRO A 103 -9.95 2.94 4.12
N GLU A 104 -10.49 3.95 3.45
CA GLU A 104 -10.51 4.12 1.99
C GLU A 104 -9.09 4.21 1.40
N ARG A 105 -8.05 4.45 2.21
CA ARG A 105 -6.65 4.44 1.74
C ARG A 105 -6.15 3.06 1.34
N ALA A 106 -6.87 1.99 1.67
CA ALA A 106 -6.58 0.64 1.20
C ALA A 106 -7.78 0.06 0.45
N GLU A 107 -7.58 -0.28 -0.82
CA GLU A 107 -8.63 -0.82 -1.68
C GLU A 107 -8.17 -2.11 -2.38
N LEU A 108 -9.12 -3.02 -2.58
CA LEU A 108 -8.97 -4.18 -3.44
C LEU A 108 -10.04 -4.13 -4.53
N VAL A 109 -9.61 -4.38 -5.77
CA VAL A 109 -10.52 -4.54 -6.90
C VAL A 109 -10.34 -5.91 -7.52
N HIS A 110 -11.45 -6.50 -7.95
CA HIS A 110 -11.45 -7.69 -8.80
C HIS A 110 -11.44 -7.25 -10.26
N CYS A 111 -10.61 -7.90 -11.06
CA CYS A 111 -10.47 -7.65 -12.50
C CYS A 111 -10.49 -9.00 -13.22
N ALA A 112 -11.58 -9.26 -13.95
CA ALA A 112 -11.71 -10.34 -14.91
C ALA A 112 -10.88 -10.06 -16.16
N GLN A 113 -10.70 -11.05 -17.04
CA GLN A 113 -9.89 -10.88 -18.26
C GLN A 113 -10.44 -9.85 -19.25
N ASN A 114 -11.76 -9.67 -19.29
CA ASN A 114 -12.43 -8.75 -20.21
C ASN A 114 -12.65 -7.35 -19.60
N ASP A 115 -12.26 -7.14 -18.34
CA ASP A 115 -12.39 -5.85 -17.70
C ASP A 115 -11.31 -4.88 -18.20
N ASP A 116 -11.65 -3.60 -18.21
CA ASP A 116 -10.67 -2.55 -18.48
C ASP A 116 -9.81 -2.31 -17.22
N LEU A 117 -8.74 -3.10 -17.10
CA LEU A 117 -7.76 -3.00 -16.01
C LEU A 117 -7.24 -1.57 -15.83
N LYS A 118 -7.00 -0.84 -16.92
CA LYS A 118 -6.46 0.53 -16.84
C LYS A 118 -7.49 1.47 -16.24
N ARG A 119 -8.75 1.37 -16.67
CA ARG A 119 -9.87 2.13 -16.07
C ARG A 119 -9.99 1.85 -14.58
N LEU A 120 -10.01 0.59 -14.17
CA LEU A 120 -10.13 0.21 -12.76
C LEU A 120 -9.03 0.83 -11.89
N ILE A 121 -7.79 0.79 -12.38
CA ILE A 121 -6.65 1.39 -11.67
C ILE A 121 -6.80 2.92 -11.62
N LEU A 122 -7.15 3.58 -12.73
CA LEU A 122 -7.32 5.03 -12.78
C LEU A 122 -8.44 5.50 -11.85
N ASP A 123 -9.56 4.79 -11.80
CA ASP A 123 -10.69 5.15 -10.94
C ASP A 123 -10.31 5.05 -9.46
N ALA A 124 -9.57 4.02 -9.07
CA ALA A 124 -9.04 3.87 -7.71
C ALA A 124 -8.00 4.94 -7.36
N VAL A 125 -7.10 5.24 -8.29
CA VAL A 125 -6.11 6.33 -8.12
C VAL A 125 -6.83 7.66 -7.91
N ASN A 126 -7.86 7.97 -8.70
CA ASN A 126 -8.64 9.20 -8.55
C ASN A 126 -9.35 9.27 -7.19
N ARG A 127 -9.87 8.15 -6.68
CA ARG A 127 -10.41 8.08 -5.30
C ARG A 127 -9.35 8.41 -4.26
N PHE A 128 -8.13 7.89 -4.39
CA PHE A 128 -7.04 8.22 -3.47
C PHE A 128 -6.58 9.68 -3.59
N CYS A 129 -6.55 10.24 -4.80
CA CYS A 129 -6.28 11.67 -5.00
C CYS A 129 -7.30 12.52 -4.22
N ALA A 130 -8.58 12.17 -4.28
CA ALA A 130 -9.67 12.88 -3.60
C ALA A 130 -9.59 12.81 -2.05
N LEU A 131 -9.01 11.74 -1.48
CA LEU A 131 -8.76 11.64 -0.03
C LEU A 131 -7.70 12.64 0.47
N GLY A 132 -6.88 13.17 -0.42
CA GLY A 132 -5.78 14.06 -0.06
C GLY A 132 -4.62 13.36 0.67
N LYS A 133 -3.63 14.15 1.07
CA LYS A 133 -2.35 13.67 1.62
C LYS A 133 -2.56 12.79 2.86
N SER A 134 -1.73 11.76 2.99
CA SER A 134 -1.72 10.91 4.19
C SER A 134 -1.27 11.72 5.42
N PRO A 135 -1.97 11.61 6.56
CA PRO A 135 -1.58 12.30 7.80
C PRO A 135 -0.37 11.65 8.50
N VAL A 136 0.07 10.45 8.07
CA VAL A 136 1.16 9.68 8.70
C VAL A 136 2.52 10.39 8.62
N LEU A 137 2.77 11.19 7.58
CA LEU A 137 4.00 11.96 7.41
C LEU A 137 3.91 13.39 7.98
N GLN A 138 2.91 13.70 8.81
CA GLN A 138 2.95 14.94 9.57
C GLN A 138 4.04 14.78 10.65
N SER A 139 5.18 15.43 10.40
CA SER A 139 6.38 15.60 11.23
C SER A 139 6.39 14.78 12.54
N PRO A 140 7.36 13.87 12.77
CA PRO A 140 7.37 13.08 13.99
C PRO A 140 7.25 14.01 15.19
N ALA A 141 6.22 13.81 16.02
CA ALA A 141 6.20 14.39 17.35
C ALA A 141 7.55 14.04 17.99
N PRO A 142 8.28 15.01 18.57
CA PRO A 142 9.62 14.77 19.07
C PRO A 142 9.57 13.56 20.01
N TYR A 143 10.33 12.53 19.64
CA TYR A 143 10.56 11.37 20.50
C TYR A 143 11.20 11.90 21.78
N HIS A 144 10.41 12.07 22.84
CA HIS A 144 10.90 12.53 24.13
C HIS A 144 11.73 11.39 24.72
N SER A 145 13.05 11.45 24.53
CA SER A 145 14.01 10.48 25.06
C SER A 145 14.25 10.67 26.57
N ASP A 146 13.19 10.82 27.36
CA ASP A 146 13.28 10.96 28.81
C ASP A 146 13.13 9.60 29.50
N VAL A 147 14.07 8.68 29.20
CA VAL A 147 14.41 7.62 30.16
C VAL A 147 15.51 8.18 31.04
N ARG A 148 15.08 8.83 32.12
CA ARG A 148 15.95 9.37 33.17
C ARG A 148 16.88 8.28 33.70
N THR A 149 18.17 8.52 33.50
CA THR A 149 19.28 8.09 34.36
C THR A 149 18.88 8.16 35.83
N SER A 150 18.63 7.01 36.44
CA SER A 150 18.43 6.87 37.88
C SER A 150 18.86 5.49 38.35
N ARG A 151 20.14 5.16 38.10
CA ARG A 151 20.88 4.08 38.78
C ARG A 151 22.36 4.23 38.41
N GLU A 152 23.13 4.86 39.30
CA GLU A 152 24.56 4.67 39.58
C GLU A 152 25.15 5.92 40.26
N ALA A 153 24.59 6.23 41.45
CA ALA A 153 25.24 7.04 42.46
C ALA A 153 25.08 6.32 43.81
N ALA A 154 25.54 5.07 43.89
CA ALA A 154 25.54 4.30 45.13
C ALA A 154 26.53 3.13 45.08
N THR A 155 27.84 3.42 45.10
CA THR A 155 28.87 2.64 45.82
C THR A 155 30.23 3.33 45.69
N LYS A 156 30.51 4.26 46.62
CA LYS A 156 31.87 4.55 47.10
C LYS A 156 31.87 4.24 48.58
N SER A 157 32.49 3.13 48.96
CA SER A 157 32.99 2.81 50.30
C SER A 157 34.12 1.82 50.14
#